data_AF-A0A7W3MW66-F1
#
_entry.id   AF-A0A7W3MW66-F1
#
_cell.length_a   1.000
_cell.length_b   1.000
_cell.length_c   1.000
_cell.angle_alpha   90.00
_cell.angle_beta   90.00
_cell.angle_gamma   90.00
#
_symmetry.space_group_name_H-M   'P 1'
#
loop_
_entity.id
_entity.type
_entity.pdbx_description
1 polymer ?
#
loop_
_entity_poly.entity_id
_entity_poly.type
_entity_poly.pdbx_seq_one_letter_code
_entity_poly.pdbx_strand_id
1 'polypeptide(L)'
;MVSVVQGCPLGCAYCIRHTYGLWDAARPVALMSDAQAVRQLVAHRYFRPHHTPLQIFNRATDPFLPRVREHLFAVLEDLDGRGLTNHVLVITRAVVHRADCERLNRLAGLKVTVLFTYSGIEDPRIEPYPSAVAARSMRLATEYGGGEEGARRYRTVFYWRPLVPGLNDTPEMLARAADLSRHADAAVFTGLFYRDEIAEYYRAHGLPEPYQGTARRKIVPETLEQRVLAAFAQRPPGSPPLFRKTSCAVSYAHGLPDYNGHYGIRELCDICPAVQLGRCTRAHRVPTDTQLRQAAASLPEANGLRILDVTDRAAIVDGLPDEQPRYYLQHRFGFQIHDAGHPHLHRRHGRARIGWMSEPDEQETRA
;
A
#
# COMPACT_ATOMS: atom_id res chain seq x y z
N MET A 1 -8.62 6.63 4.23
CA MET A 1 -8.64 5.28 4.83
C MET A 1 -9.83 5.19 5.77
N VAL A 2 -10.61 4.13 5.71
CA VAL A 2 -11.76 3.90 6.60
C VAL A 2 -11.44 2.73 7.50
N SER A 3 -11.42 2.94 8.82
CA SER A 3 -11.23 1.86 9.80
C SER A 3 -12.19 2.11 10.96
N VAL A 4 -13.45 1.71 10.76
CA VAL A 4 -14.50 1.83 11.79
C VAL A 4 -14.57 0.62 12.70
N VAL A 5 -13.73 -0.38 12.46
CA VAL A 5 -13.42 -1.47 13.39
C VAL A 5 -11.97 -1.33 13.82
N GLN A 6 -11.72 -1.45 15.12
CA GLN A 6 -10.40 -1.34 15.72
C GLN A 6 -10.09 -2.57 16.55
N GLY A 7 -8.84 -3.01 16.49
CA GLY A 7 -8.33 -4.16 17.23
C GLY A 7 -8.07 -5.35 16.32
N CYS A 8 -7.05 -6.14 16.67
CA CYS A 8 -6.61 -7.27 15.86
C CYS A 8 -5.89 -8.31 16.73
N PRO A 9 -6.26 -9.60 16.66
CA PRO A 9 -5.67 -10.65 17.48
C PRO A 9 -4.38 -11.24 16.90
N LEU A 10 -3.92 -10.78 15.73
CA LEU A 10 -2.81 -11.41 15.00
C LEU A 10 -1.42 -11.19 15.64
N GLY A 11 -1.29 -10.22 16.57
CA GLY A 11 -0.15 -10.12 17.48
C GLY A 11 1.23 -9.88 16.86
N CYS A 12 1.32 -9.32 15.64
CA CYS A 12 2.62 -9.11 15.01
C CYS A 12 3.41 -8.02 15.76
N ALA A 13 4.58 -8.33 16.31
CA ALA A 13 5.39 -7.42 17.14
C ALA A 13 5.74 -6.09 16.44
N TYR A 14 5.77 -6.10 15.11
CA TYR A 14 6.08 -4.93 14.29
C TYR A 14 4.83 -4.14 13.85
N CYS A 15 3.66 -4.41 14.43
CA CYS A 15 2.40 -3.83 13.98
C CYS A 15 2.37 -2.30 14.19
N ILE A 16 1.95 -1.56 13.18
CA ILE A 16 1.80 -0.10 13.28
C ILE A 16 0.78 0.34 14.36
N ARG A 17 -0.03 -0.58 14.91
CA ARG A 17 -0.94 -0.30 16.02
C ARG A 17 -0.23 0.20 17.29
N HIS A 18 1.05 -0.11 17.46
CA HIS A 18 1.89 0.50 18.52
C HIS A 18 1.83 2.03 18.47
N THR A 19 1.87 2.62 17.27
CA THR A 19 1.92 4.08 17.08
C THR A 19 0.57 4.76 17.19
N TYR A 20 -0.51 4.01 17.47
CA TYR A 20 -1.88 4.52 17.56
C TYR A 20 -2.51 4.30 18.94
N GLY A 21 -1.75 3.78 19.91
CA GLY A 21 -2.31 3.40 21.22
C GLY A 21 -3.31 2.25 21.14
N LEU A 22 -3.20 1.40 20.12
CA LEU A 22 -4.14 0.30 19.86
C LEU A 22 -3.48 -1.07 19.97
N TRP A 23 -2.25 -1.18 20.46
CA TRP A 23 -1.53 -2.44 20.54
C TRP A 23 -2.29 -3.51 21.35
N ASP A 24 -2.72 -3.17 22.56
CA ASP A 24 -3.38 -4.10 23.48
C ASP A 24 -4.83 -4.44 23.10
N ALA A 25 -5.39 -3.79 22.08
CA ALA A 25 -6.74 -4.03 21.59
C ALA A 25 -6.86 -5.33 20.77
N ALA A 26 -6.61 -6.50 21.37
CA ALA A 26 -6.63 -7.79 20.66
C ALA A 26 -8.01 -8.14 20.06
N ARG A 27 -9.09 -7.62 20.65
CA ARG A 27 -10.47 -7.89 20.24
C ARG A 27 -10.97 -6.81 19.28
N PRO A 28 -11.37 -7.14 18.03
CA PRO A 28 -11.98 -6.16 17.12
C PRO A 28 -13.29 -5.59 17.68
N VAL A 29 -13.45 -4.27 17.67
CA VAL A 29 -14.64 -3.55 18.13
C VAL A 29 -15.04 -2.52 17.08
N ALA A 30 -16.31 -2.52 16.67
CA ALA A 30 -16.88 -1.50 15.82
C ALA A 30 -17.12 -0.21 16.61
N LEU A 31 -16.66 0.92 16.07
CA LEU A 31 -16.82 2.24 16.67
C LEU A 31 -18.13 2.92 16.26
N MET A 32 -18.72 2.48 15.14
CA MET A 32 -19.99 2.95 14.58
C MET A 32 -20.56 1.88 13.67
N SER A 33 -21.80 2.06 13.20
CA SER A 33 -22.38 1.17 12.19
C SER A 33 -21.71 1.34 10.82
N ASP A 34 -21.75 0.29 9.99
CA ASP A 34 -21.19 0.31 8.64
C ASP A 34 -21.85 1.38 7.76
N ALA A 35 -23.17 1.55 7.87
CA ALA A 35 -23.90 2.58 7.13
C ALA A 35 -23.50 4.00 7.55
N GLN A 36 -23.24 4.24 8.84
CA GLN A 36 -22.69 5.53 9.30
C GLN A 36 -21.28 5.75 8.74
N ALA A 37 -20.44 4.71 8.74
CA ALA A 37 -19.08 4.77 8.21
C ALA A 37 -19.05 5.14 6.73
N VAL A 38 -19.90 4.51 5.91
CA VAL A 38 -20.02 4.80 4.49
C VAL A 38 -20.52 6.23 4.27
N ARG A 39 -21.57 6.67 4.98
CA ARG A 39 -22.06 8.05 4.89
C ARG A 39 -20.98 9.07 5.22
N GLN A 40 -20.22 8.88 6.29
CA GLN A 40 -19.12 9.78 6.65
C GLN A 40 -18.00 9.76 5.60
N LEU A 41 -17.65 8.58 5.07
CA LEU A 41 -16.65 8.47 4.01
C LEU A 41 -17.05 9.28 2.77
N VAL A 42 -18.25 9.05 2.24
CA VAL A 42 -18.66 9.66 0.96
C VAL A 42 -18.94 11.16 1.10
N ALA A 43 -19.29 11.63 2.31
CA ALA A 43 -19.40 13.04 2.63
C ALA A 43 -18.05 13.70 2.98
N HIS A 44 -16.97 12.92 3.11
CA HIS A 44 -15.68 13.46 3.53
C HIS A 44 -15.08 14.35 2.43
N ARG A 45 -14.57 15.52 2.80
CA ARG A 45 -14.01 16.52 1.86
C ARG A 45 -12.91 16.02 0.91
N TYR A 46 -12.09 15.08 1.36
CA TYR A 46 -11.04 14.44 0.52
C TYR A 46 -11.56 13.30 -0.35
N PHE A 47 -12.79 12.84 -0.13
CA PHE A 47 -13.38 11.82 -0.97
C PHE A 47 -13.87 12.44 -2.28
N ARG A 48 -13.45 11.85 -3.38
CA ARG A 48 -13.93 12.15 -4.72
C ARG A 48 -14.49 10.85 -5.30
N PRO A 49 -15.79 10.82 -5.67
CA PRO A 49 -16.39 9.68 -6.35
C PRO A 49 -15.54 9.25 -7.54
N HIS A 50 -15.37 7.94 -7.73
CA HIS A 50 -14.62 7.31 -8.82
C HIS A 50 -13.10 7.53 -8.85
N HIS A 51 -12.58 8.52 -8.12
CA HIS A 51 -11.17 8.93 -8.16
C HIS A 51 -10.37 8.53 -6.92
N THR A 52 -10.85 8.84 -5.71
CA THR A 52 -10.07 8.64 -4.48
C THR A 52 -9.85 7.14 -4.23
N PRO A 53 -8.60 6.66 -4.15
CA PRO A 53 -8.34 5.27 -3.77
C PRO A 53 -8.69 5.07 -2.29
N LEU A 54 -9.40 3.98 -2.00
CA LEU A 54 -9.88 3.63 -0.68
C LEU A 54 -9.05 2.48 -0.09
N GLN A 55 -8.76 2.57 1.19
CA GLN A 55 -8.28 1.46 2.01
C GLN A 55 -9.30 1.24 3.11
N ILE A 56 -9.86 0.04 3.17
CA ILE A 56 -10.94 -0.32 4.10
C ILE A 56 -10.37 -1.30 5.13
N PHE A 57 -10.54 -0.98 6.41
CA PHE A 57 -10.12 -1.75 7.58
C PHE A 57 -8.61 -2.02 7.76
N ASN A 58 -7.75 -1.42 6.93
CA ASN A 58 -6.30 -1.67 6.96
C ASN A 58 -5.50 -0.91 8.04
N ARG A 59 -6.13 0.00 8.82
CA ARG A 59 -5.41 0.82 9.82
C ARG A 59 -5.19 0.07 11.13
N ALA A 60 -6.26 -0.52 11.63
CA ALA A 60 -6.38 -0.95 13.02
C ALA A 60 -6.90 -2.38 13.16
N THR A 61 -7.22 -3.05 12.05
CA THR A 61 -7.70 -4.42 12.04
C THR A 61 -7.27 -5.17 10.78
N ASP A 62 -7.67 -6.43 10.65
CA ASP A 62 -7.57 -7.19 9.40
C ASP A 62 -9.00 -7.47 8.88
N PRO A 63 -9.29 -7.14 7.61
CA PRO A 63 -10.65 -7.14 7.06
C PRO A 63 -11.30 -8.52 6.98
N PHE A 64 -10.53 -9.61 6.96
CA PHE A 64 -11.06 -10.98 6.85
C PHE A 64 -11.07 -11.75 8.17
N LEU A 65 -10.79 -11.09 9.30
CA LEU A 65 -11.04 -11.68 10.62
C LEU A 65 -12.52 -12.06 10.77
N PRO A 66 -12.85 -13.16 11.47
CA PRO A 66 -14.24 -13.61 11.60
C PRO A 66 -15.22 -12.54 12.11
N ARG A 67 -14.76 -11.64 13.00
CA ARG A 67 -15.58 -10.55 13.57
C ARG A 67 -15.60 -9.26 12.75
N VAL A 68 -14.89 -9.21 11.62
CA VAL A 68 -14.72 -8.02 10.77
C VAL A 68 -15.26 -8.26 9.37
N ARG A 69 -15.24 -9.51 8.90
CA ARG A 69 -15.65 -9.91 7.55
C ARG A 69 -17.02 -9.38 7.13
N GLU A 70 -18.04 -9.46 7.98
CA GLU A 70 -19.36 -8.94 7.62
C GLU A 70 -19.38 -7.41 7.50
N HIS A 71 -18.62 -6.71 8.35
CA HIS A 71 -18.43 -5.26 8.22
C HIS A 71 -17.72 -4.89 6.91
N LEU A 72 -16.70 -5.67 6.50
CA LEU A 72 -16.02 -5.48 5.21
C LEU A 72 -17.02 -5.47 4.07
N PHE A 73 -17.83 -6.52 3.97
CA PHE A 73 -18.72 -6.64 2.85
C PHE A 73 -19.91 -5.69 2.92
N ALA A 74 -20.46 -5.39 4.11
CA ALA A 74 -21.49 -4.37 4.25
C ALA A 74 -21.01 -3.00 3.71
N VAL A 75 -19.76 -2.62 3.99
CA VAL A 75 -19.17 -1.38 3.46
C VAL A 75 -18.93 -1.47 1.95
N LEU A 76 -18.39 -2.59 1.45
CA LEU A 76 -18.15 -2.78 0.01
C LEU A 76 -19.45 -2.75 -0.80
N GLU A 77 -20.48 -3.44 -0.35
CA GLU A 77 -21.78 -3.57 -1.01
C GLU A 77 -22.55 -2.23 -0.99
N ASP A 78 -22.50 -1.45 0.10
CA ASP A 78 -23.08 -0.10 0.14
C ASP A 78 -22.34 0.86 -0.82
N LEU A 79 -21.00 0.83 -0.84
CA LEU A 79 -20.21 1.65 -1.78
C LEU A 79 -20.49 1.28 -3.24
N ASP A 80 -20.59 -0.01 -3.55
CA ASP A 80 -20.90 -0.50 -4.90
C ASP A 80 -22.34 -0.16 -5.31
N GLY A 81 -23.31 -0.32 -4.40
CA GLY A 81 -24.71 0.04 -4.61
C GLY A 81 -24.94 1.53 -4.89
N ARG A 82 -23.99 2.40 -4.50
CA ARG A 82 -23.98 3.82 -4.88
C ARG A 82 -23.44 4.08 -6.29
N GLY A 83 -23.10 3.05 -7.05
CA GLY A 83 -22.53 3.15 -8.40
C GLY A 83 -21.08 3.63 -8.43
N LEU A 84 -20.36 3.59 -7.30
CA LEU A 84 -18.97 4.03 -7.25
C LEU A 84 -18.05 3.08 -8.01
N THR A 85 -16.97 3.64 -8.56
CA THR A 85 -15.97 2.88 -9.32
C THR A 85 -14.55 3.09 -8.79
N ASN A 86 -14.42 3.59 -7.56
CA ASN A 86 -13.15 3.85 -6.92
C ASN A 86 -12.27 2.59 -6.85
N HIS A 87 -10.95 2.78 -6.82
CA HIS A 87 -10.05 1.73 -6.35
C HIS A 87 -10.33 1.43 -4.88
N VAL A 88 -10.47 0.15 -4.54
CA VAL A 88 -10.67 -0.29 -3.15
C VAL A 88 -9.65 -1.36 -2.81
N LEU A 89 -8.78 -1.07 -1.86
CA LEU A 89 -7.69 -1.94 -1.42
C LEU A 89 -8.08 -2.59 -0.09
N VAL A 90 -8.14 -3.92 -0.12
CA VAL A 90 -8.38 -4.77 1.05
C VAL A 90 -7.08 -5.52 1.34
N ILE A 91 -6.40 -5.19 2.44
CA ILE A 91 -5.10 -5.78 2.78
C ILE A 91 -5.31 -6.79 3.90
N THR A 92 -4.93 -8.04 3.68
CA THR A 92 -5.21 -9.11 4.66
C THR A 92 -4.06 -10.11 4.77
N ARG A 93 -3.92 -10.68 5.96
CA ARG A 93 -3.16 -11.90 6.23
C ARG A 93 -4.09 -13.06 6.62
N ALA A 94 -5.34 -12.77 6.99
CA ALA A 94 -6.30 -13.75 7.47
C ALA A 94 -6.83 -14.68 6.36
N VAL A 95 -7.59 -15.68 6.79
CA VAL A 95 -8.22 -16.67 5.91
C VAL A 95 -9.28 -16.00 5.03
N VAL A 96 -9.16 -16.19 3.72
CA VAL A 96 -10.20 -15.90 2.73
C VAL A 96 -10.84 -17.21 2.28
N HIS A 97 -12.17 -17.27 2.26
CA HIS A 97 -12.94 -18.42 1.83
C HIS A 97 -13.49 -18.26 0.41
N ARG A 98 -14.02 -19.35 -0.16
CA ARG A 98 -14.69 -19.32 -1.47
C ARG A 98 -15.90 -18.38 -1.48
N ALA A 99 -16.72 -18.42 -0.44
CA ALA A 99 -17.88 -17.52 -0.30
C ALA A 99 -17.49 -16.03 -0.30
N ASP A 100 -16.31 -15.69 0.23
CA ASP A 100 -15.79 -14.32 0.18
C ASP A 100 -15.48 -13.91 -1.27
N CYS A 101 -14.86 -14.82 -2.04
CA CYS A 101 -14.56 -14.58 -3.46
C CYS A 101 -15.84 -14.40 -4.29
N GLU A 102 -16.87 -15.20 -4.01
CA GLU A 102 -18.19 -15.08 -4.65
C GLU A 102 -18.83 -13.72 -4.35
N ARG A 103 -18.75 -13.24 -3.10
CA ARG A 103 -19.22 -11.89 -2.73
C ARG A 103 -18.46 -10.80 -3.47
N LEU A 104 -17.12 -10.90 -3.51
CA LEU A 104 -16.28 -9.95 -4.24
C LEU A 104 -16.63 -9.91 -5.74
N ASN A 105 -17.00 -11.05 -6.33
CA ASN A 105 -17.42 -11.11 -7.74
C ASN A 105 -18.82 -10.53 -7.99
N ARG A 106 -19.67 -10.38 -6.98
CA ARG A 106 -20.98 -9.74 -7.16
C ARG A 106 -20.89 -8.22 -7.27
N LEU A 107 -19.76 -7.63 -6.87
CA LEU A 107 -19.53 -6.20 -6.97
C LEU A 107 -19.44 -5.78 -8.45
N ALA A 108 -20.24 -4.79 -8.82
CA ALA A 108 -20.45 -4.40 -10.21
C ALA A 108 -19.46 -3.34 -10.69
N GLY A 109 -19.22 -2.31 -9.86
CA GLY A 109 -18.51 -1.09 -10.23
C GLY A 109 -17.16 -0.90 -9.55
N LEU A 110 -17.01 -1.34 -8.31
CA LEU A 110 -15.78 -1.11 -7.53
C LEU A 110 -14.58 -1.86 -8.13
N LYS A 111 -13.43 -1.19 -8.18
CA LYS A 111 -12.15 -1.79 -8.60
C LYS A 111 -11.44 -2.39 -7.38
N VAL A 112 -11.95 -3.53 -6.91
CA VAL A 112 -11.44 -4.17 -5.69
C VAL A 112 -10.13 -4.90 -5.96
N THR A 113 -9.13 -4.66 -5.11
CA THR A 113 -7.89 -5.42 -5.06
C THR A 113 -7.67 -5.97 -3.66
N VAL A 114 -7.52 -7.29 -3.55
CA VAL A 114 -7.13 -7.98 -2.32
C VAL A 114 -5.62 -8.16 -2.32
N LEU A 115 -4.95 -7.56 -1.32
CA LEU A 115 -3.52 -7.61 -1.13
C LEU A 115 -3.19 -8.60 -0.02
N PHE A 116 -2.60 -9.74 -0.39
CA PHE A 116 -2.27 -10.80 0.56
C PHE A 116 -0.90 -10.55 1.18
N THR A 117 -0.93 -10.24 2.47
CA THR A 117 0.23 -9.85 3.27
C THR A 117 1.00 -11.09 3.72
N TYR A 118 1.95 -11.49 2.89
CA TYR A 118 2.93 -12.52 3.19
C TYR A 118 4.21 -11.86 3.69
N SER A 119 4.76 -12.29 4.84
CA SER A 119 6.09 -11.87 5.27
C SER A 119 7.11 -12.99 5.05
N GLY A 120 6.75 -14.23 5.35
CA GLY A 120 7.70 -15.34 5.43
C GLY A 120 8.57 -15.32 6.69
N ILE A 121 8.24 -14.50 7.70
CA ILE A 121 8.91 -14.52 9.00
C ILE A 121 8.47 -15.77 9.76
N GLU A 122 9.44 -16.56 10.21
CA GLU A 122 9.19 -17.84 10.88
C GLU A 122 9.26 -17.74 12.42
N ASP A 123 9.84 -16.67 12.98
CA ASP A 123 9.90 -16.45 14.43
C ASP A 123 8.49 -16.11 15.00
N PRO A 124 7.87 -17.01 15.79
CA PRO A 124 6.50 -16.83 16.29
C PRO A 124 6.40 -15.73 17.35
N ARG A 125 7.52 -15.28 17.93
CA ARG A 125 7.54 -14.13 18.86
C ARG A 125 7.39 -12.80 18.11
N ILE A 126 7.76 -12.78 16.83
CA ILE A 126 7.67 -11.60 15.95
C ILE A 126 6.39 -11.64 15.13
N GLU A 127 6.09 -12.79 14.51
CA GLU A 127 4.86 -13.01 13.74
C GLU A 127 4.18 -14.31 14.19
N PRO A 128 3.29 -14.24 15.19
CA PRO A 128 2.59 -15.43 15.68
C PRO A 128 1.64 -16.05 14.64
N TYR A 129 1.10 -15.23 13.74
CA TYR A 129 0.12 -15.68 12.76
C TYR A 129 0.80 -16.22 11.48
N PRO A 130 0.61 -17.49 11.11
CA PRO A 130 1.42 -18.13 10.06
C PRO A 130 1.25 -17.48 8.68
N SER A 131 2.36 -17.06 8.07
CA SER A 131 2.41 -16.54 6.69
C SER A 131 1.84 -17.50 5.63
N ALA A 132 1.86 -18.81 5.91
CA ALA A 132 1.26 -19.82 5.03
C ALA A 132 -0.26 -19.64 4.87
N VAL A 133 -0.96 -19.02 5.82
CA VAL A 133 -2.39 -18.72 5.70
C VAL A 133 -2.64 -17.71 4.59
N ALA A 134 -1.86 -16.62 4.53
CA ALA A 134 -1.97 -15.64 3.47
C ALA A 134 -1.66 -16.24 2.09
N ALA A 135 -0.62 -17.10 2.01
CA ALA A 135 -0.26 -17.79 0.78
C ALA A 135 -1.37 -18.71 0.26
N ARG A 136 -2.00 -19.52 1.13
CA ARG A 136 -3.14 -20.38 0.75
C ARG A 136 -4.36 -19.57 0.35
N SER A 137 -4.68 -18.52 1.10
CA SER A 137 -5.82 -17.63 0.81
C SER A 137 -5.66 -16.91 -0.51
N MET A 138 -4.43 -16.49 -0.84
CA MET A 138 -4.10 -15.89 -2.14
C MET A 138 -4.32 -16.89 -3.27
N ARG A 139 -3.74 -18.09 -3.19
CA ARG A 139 -3.93 -19.14 -4.22
C ARG A 139 -5.42 -19.43 -4.42
N LEU A 140 -6.17 -19.59 -3.32
CA LEU A 140 -7.62 -19.78 -3.36
C LEU A 140 -8.31 -18.65 -4.13
N ALA A 141 -8.05 -17.40 -3.75
CA ALA A 141 -8.70 -16.23 -4.32
C ALA A 141 -8.26 -15.95 -5.76
N THR A 142 -7.06 -16.33 -6.17
CA THR A 142 -6.55 -16.10 -7.53
C THR A 142 -7.00 -17.21 -8.49
N GLU A 143 -6.81 -18.46 -8.11
CA GLU A 143 -6.96 -19.63 -8.99
C GLU A 143 -8.42 -20.11 -9.05
N TYR A 144 -9.12 -20.09 -7.91
CA TYR A 144 -10.48 -20.63 -7.80
C TYR A 144 -11.54 -19.55 -7.60
N GLY A 145 -11.08 -18.30 -7.43
CA GLY A 145 -11.95 -17.18 -7.17
C GLY A 145 -12.84 -16.77 -8.34
N GLY A 146 -12.58 -17.26 -9.57
CA GLY A 146 -13.39 -16.95 -10.76
C GLY A 146 -14.72 -17.70 -10.87
N GLY A 147 -14.99 -18.64 -9.95
CA GLY A 147 -16.15 -19.53 -10.06
C GLY A 147 -16.05 -20.47 -11.27
N GLU A 148 -17.18 -21.08 -11.64
CA GLU A 148 -17.28 -22.02 -12.79
C GLU A 148 -17.03 -21.33 -14.14
N GLU A 149 -17.35 -20.04 -14.25
CA GLU A 149 -17.17 -19.23 -15.47
C GLU A 149 -15.74 -18.70 -15.65
N GLY A 150 -14.87 -18.86 -14.65
CA GLY A 150 -13.44 -18.54 -14.71
C GLY A 150 -13.06 -17.05 -14.66
N ALA A 151 -14.01 -16.11 -14.77
CA ALA A 151 -13.72 -14.67 -14.80
C ALA A 151 -13.88 -13.99 -13.43
N ARG A 152 -12.76 -13.56 -12.82
CA ARG A 152 -12.77 -12.74 -11.58
C ARG A 152 -13.07 -11.27 -11.87
N ARG A 153 -13.92 -10.64 -11.03
CA ARG A 153 -14.16 -9.18 -11.07
C ARG A 153 -13.22 -8.37 -10.18
N TYR A 154 -12.65 -8.99 -9.15
CA TYR A 154 -11.61 -8.39 -8.32
C TYR A 154 -10.20 -8.82 -8.78
N ARG A 155 -9.18 -8.18 -8.21
CA ARG A 155 -7.76 -8.51 -8.45
C ARG A 155 -7.04 -8.90 -7.18
N THR A 156 -5.96 -9.65 -7.33
CA THR A 156 -5.13 -10.18 -6.25
C THR A 156 -3.71 -9.68 -6.40
N VAL A 157 -3.09 -9.30 -5.29
CA VAL A 157 -1.69 -8.86 -5.29
C VAL A 157 -0.94 -9.63 -4.21
N PHE A 158 0.18 -10.25 -4.60
CA PHE A 158 1.16 -10.76 -3.64
C PHE A 158 1.83 -9.57 -2.98
N TYR A 159 1.46 -9.29 -1.72
CA TYR A 159 1.96 -8.14 -0.98
C TYR A 159 3.01 -8.59 0.02
N TRP A 160 4.26 -8.62 -0.41
CA TRP A 160 5.38 -9.03 0.44
C TRP A 160 5.71 -7.95 1.45
N ARG A 161 5.27 -8.15 2.71
CA ARG A 161 5.53 -7.22 3.79
C ARG A 161 5.41 -7.83 5.19
N PRO A 162 6.17 -7.28 6.15
CA PRO A 162 7.34 -6.42 5.92
C PRO A 162 8.49 -7.26 5.36
N LEU A 163 9.35 -6.65 4.54
CA LEU A 163 10.65 -7.21 4.18
C LEU A 163 11.70 -6.68 5.15
N VAL A 164 12.38 -7.58 5.86
CA VAL A 164 13.24 -7.26 7.01
C VAL A 164 14.54 -8.07 6.97
N PRO A 165 15.71 -7.41 6.91
CA PRO A 165 17.00 -8.11 6.95
C PRO A 165 17.13 -9.04 8.15
N GLY A 166 17.69 -10.23 7.93
CA GLY A 166 17.92 -11.24 8.97
C GLY A 166 16.68 -12.02 9.40
N LEU A 167 15.47 -11.61 9.02
CA LEU A 167 14.23 -12.29 9.43
C LEU A 167 13.55 -13.06 8.28
N ASN A 168 13.57 -12.50 7.07
CA ASN A 168 12.87 -13.10 5.93
C ASN A 168 13.57 -12.85 4.59
N ASP A 169 14.91 -12.86 4.61
CA ASP A 169 15.73 -12.48 3.46
C ASP A 169 16.84 -13.48 3.10
N THR A 170 16.82 -14.73 3.57
CA THR A 170 17.78 -15.74 3.06
C THR A 170 17.52 -16.05 1.57
N PRO A 171 18.51 -16.51 0.79
CA PRO A 171 18.31 -16.87 -0.62
C PRO A 171 17.09 -17.79 -0.85
N GLU A 172 16.87 -18.77 0.02
CA GLU A 172 15.76 -19.72 -0.04
C GLU A 172 14.41 -19.02 0.23
N MET A 173 14.36 -18.10 1.19
CA MET A 173 13.18 -17.29 1.47
C MET A 173 12.83 -16.36 0.30
N LEU A 174 13.85 -15.73 -0.32
CA LEU A 174 13.67 -14.88 -1.50
C LEU A 174 13.14 -15.71 -2.69
N ALA A 175 13.72 -16.88 -2.94
CA ALA A 175 13.27 -17.79 -4.00
C ALA A 175 11.83 -18.29 -3.75
N ARG A 176 11.50 -18.63 -2.50
CA ARG A 176 10.13 -19.02 -2.11
C ARG A 176 9.13 -17.89 -2.33
N ALA A 177 9.46 -16.66 -1.96
CA ALA A 177 8.61 -15.49 -2.20
C ALA A 177 8.42 -15.23 -3.71
N ALA A 178 9.49 -15.35 -4.50
CA ALA A 178 9.44 -15.23 -5.95
C ALA A 178 8.53 -16.32 -6.58
N ASP A 179 8.65 -17.57 -6.13
CA ASP A 179 7.80 -18.68 -6.56
C ASP A 179 6.32 -18.44 -6.22
N LEU A 180 6.03 -18.06 -4.97
CA LEU A 180 4.68 -17.76 -4.49
C LEU A 180 4.02 -16.62 -5.26
N SER A 181 4.79 -15.60 -5.63
CA SER A 181 4.28 -14.42 -6.34
C SER A 181 3.63 -14.74 -7.70
N ARG A 182 3.90 -15.92 -8.28
CA ARG A 182 3.29 -16.38 -9.53
C ARG A 182 1.78 -16.63 -9.44
N HIS A 183 1.26 -16.75 -8.22
CA HIS A 183 -0.13 -17.06 -7.93
C HIS A 183 -0.97 -15.82 -7.63
N ALA A 184 -0.59 -14.65 -8.18
CA ALA A 184 -1.30 -13.38 -8.04
C ALA A 184 -1.31 -12.61 -9.37
N ASP A 185 -2.15 -11.60 -9.50
CA ASP A 185 -2.19 -10.76 -10.72
C ASP A 185 -0.99 -9.80 -10.82
N ALA A 186 -0.38 -9.45 -9.68
CA ALA A 186 0.85 -8.68 -9.58
C ALA A 186 1.55 -8.94 -8.23
N ALA A 187 2.82 -8.54 -8.14
CA ALA A 187 3.60 -8.60 -6.91
C ALA A 187 4.11 -7.21 -6.50
N VAL A 188 4.18 -6.96 -5.19
CA VAL A 188 4.78 -5.74 -4.64
C VAL A 188 5.46 -6.05 -3.32
N PHE A 189 6.62 -5.47 -3.11
CA PHE A 189 7.37 -5.58 -1.85
C PHE A 189 7.44 -4.23 -1.13
N THR A 190 7.50 -4.28 0.20
CA THR A 190 7.69 -3.07 1.00
C THR A 190 8.31 -3.41 2.35
N GLY A 191 9.08 -2.46 2.88
CA GLY A 191 9.78 -2.62 4.14
C GLY A 191 8.94 -2.40 5.37
N LEU A 192 9.63 -2.33 6.49
CA LEU A 192 9.02 -2.13 7.80
C LEU A 192 8.90 -0.64 8.16
N PHE A 193 7.75 -0.24 8.70
CA PHE A 193 7.66 0.98 9.50
C PHE A 193 8.20 0.67 10.89
N TYR A 194 9.47 0.98 11.14
CA TYR A 194 10.10 0.76 12.44
C TYR A 194 10.18 2.10 13.18
N ARG A 195 9.33 2.24 14.20
CA ARG A 195 9.14 3.47 15.00
C ARG A 195 9.57 3.23 16.44
N ASP A 196 9.73 4.31 17.20
CA ASP A 196 10.24 4.25 18.57
C ASP A 196 9.39 3.35 19.46
N GLU A 197 8.06 3.40 19.31
CA GLU A 197 7.12 2.56 20.07
C GLU A 197 7.29 1.06 19.76
N ILE A 198 7.64 0.74 18.51
CA ILE A 198 7.89 -0.64 18.08
C ILE A 198 9.27 -1.08 18.58
N ALA A 199 10.29 -0.23 18.48
CA ALA A 199 11.63 -0.51 18.97
C ALA A 199 11.66 -0.70 20.49
N GLU A 200 10.91 0.10 21.23
CA GLU A 200 10.70 -0.06 22.67
C GLU A 200 10.05 -1.42 22.98
N TYR A 201 9.00 -1.80 22.25
CA TYR A 201 8.39 -3.11 22.42
C TYR A 201 9.39 -4.25 22.19
N TYR A 202 10.18 -4.18 21.12
CA TYR A 202 11.21 -5.18 20.82
C TYR A 202 12.23 -5.32 21.95
N ARG A 203 12.78 -4.20 22.44
CA ARG A 203 13.73 -4.18 23.56
C ARG A 203 13.12 -4.72 24.86
N ALA A 204 11.91 -4.29 25.20
CA ALA A 204 11.21 -4.72 26.41
C ALA A 204 10.91 -6.22 26.43
N HIS A 205 10.80 -6.87 25.26
CA HIS A 205 10.49 -8.29 25.13
C HIS A 205 11.70 -9.12 24.67
N GLY A 206 12.91 -8.55 24.64
CA GLY A 206 14.12 -9.27 24.24
C GLY A 206 14.09 -9.78 22.80
N LEU A 207 13.37 -9.08 21.90
CA LEU A 207 13.32 -9.40 20.48
C LEU A 207 14.51 -8.79 19.75
N PRO A 208 15.06 -9.47 18.73
CA PRO A 208 16.16 -8.92 17.94
C PRO A 208 15.68 -7.71 17.14
N GLU A 209 16.32 -6.56 17.35
CA GLU A 209 15.99 -5.35 16.60
C GLU A 209 16.46 -5.47 15.14
N PRO A 210 15.60 -5.19 14.15
CA PRO A 210 15.91 -5.38 12.73
C PRO A 210 16.84 -4.30 12.15
N TYR A 211 16.98 -3.15 12.82
CA TYR A 211 17.75 -2.01 12.35
C TYR A 211 18.43 -1.29 13.52
N GLN A 212 19.51 -0.56 13.25
CA GLN A 212 20.24 0.24 14.24
C GLN A 212 19.48 1.51 14.71
N GLY A 213 18.31 1.79 14.13
CA GLY A 213 17.52 2.97 14.47
C GLY A 213 16.14 2.95 13.81
N THR A 214 15.33 3.94 14.17
CA THR A 214 13.95 4.09 13.72
C THR A 214 13.84 5.14 12.61
N ALA A 215 12.74 5.13 11.86
CA ALA A 215 12.55 6.09 10.78
C ALA A 215 11.08 6.43 10.51
N ARG A 216 10.86 7.65 10.01
CA ARG A 216 9.53 8.10 9.59
C ARG A 216 8.93 7.25 8.46
N ARG A 217 9.75 7.00 7.45
CA ARG A 217 9.38 6.21 6.26
C ARG A 217 9.74 4.75 6.49
N LYS A 218 9.15 3.86 5.67
CA LYS A 218 9.51 2.44 5.71
C LYS A 218 10.99 2.25 5.38
N ILE A 219 11.63 1.33 6.08
CA ILE A 219 13.04 0.98 5.89
C ILE A 219 13.10 -0.24 4.95
N VAL A 220 13.80 -0.10 3.83
CA VAL A 220 14.22 -1.20 2.95
C VAL A 220 15.65 -0.89 2.54
N PRO A 221 16.65 -1.65 3.02
CA PRO A 221 18.03 -1.45 2.58
C PRO A 221 18.19 -1.70 1.09
N GLU A 222 19.08 -0.95 0.45
CA GLU A 222 19.34 -1.04 -1.00
C GLU A 222 19.83 -2.43 -1.40
N THR A 223 20.76 -3.00 -0.64
CA THR A 223 21.31 -4.35 -0.87
C THR A 223 20.22 -5.43 -0.80
N LEU A 224 19.25 -5.27 0.10
CA LEU A 224 18.12 -6.19 0.20
C LEU A 224 17.16 -6.03 -0.99
N GLU A 225 16.90 -4.80 -1.43
CA GLU A 225 16.14 -4.59 -2.66
C GLU A 225 16.81 -5.25 -3.87
N GLN A 226 18.12 -5.07 -4.05
CA GLN A 226 18.85 -5.68 -5.17
C GLN A 226 18.72 -7.21 -5.17
N ARG A 227 18.82 -7.84 -4.00
CA ARG A 227 18.64 -9.29 -3.84
C ARG A 227 17.21 -9.74 -4.18
N VAL A 228 16.19 -8.96 -3.78
CA VAL A 228 14.80 -9.21 -4.19
C VAL A 228 14.64 -9.11 -5.71
N LEU A 229 15.18 -8.06 -6.33
CA LEU A 229 15.11 -7.88 -7.79
C LEU A 229 15.79 -9.04 -8.51
N ALA A 230 16.97 -9.47 -8.05
CA ALA A 230 17.69 -10.61 -8.59
C ALA A 230 16.88 -11.91 -8.49
N ALA A 231 16.28 -12.20 -7.32
CA ALA A 231 15.44 -13.39 -7.15
C ALA A 231 14.20 -13.36 -8.05
N PHE A 232 13.55 -12.20 -8.21
CA PHE A 232 12.36 -12.08 -9.06
C PHE A 232 12.68 -12.10 -10.56
N ALA A 233 13.90 -11.73 -10.96
CA ALA A 233 14.39 -11.82 -12.34
C ALA A 233 14.61 -13.26 -12.80
N GLN A 234 14.82 -14.21 -11.87
CA GLN A 234 14.99 -15.64 -12.17
C GLN A 234 13.66 -16.37 -12.43
N ARG A 235 12.51 -15.70 -12.27
CA ARG A 235 11.21 -16.32 -12.49
C ARG A 235 10.97 -16.59 -13.98
N PRO A 236 10.16 -17.61 -14.32
CA PRO A 236 9.82 -17.92 -15.71
C PRO A 236 9.22 -16.71 -16.46
N PRO A 237 9.46 -16.59 -17.77
CA PRO A 237 8.76 -15.63 -18.62
C PRO A 237 7.23 -15.71 -18.44
N GLY A 238 6.56 -14.57 -18.48
CA GLY A 238 5.12 -14.48 -18.25
C GLY A 238 4.71 -14.48 -16.76
N SER A 239 5.65 -14.59 -15.82
CA SER A 239 5.34 -14.40 -14.40
C SER A 239 4.78 -13.00 -14.12
N PRO A 240 3.83 -12.85 -13.17
CA PRO A 240 3.29 -11.56 -12.76
C PRO A 240 4.40 -10.56 -12.39
N PRO A 241 4.31 -9.29 -12.83
CA PRO A 241 5.38 -8.33 -12.60
C PRO A 241 5.53 -7.92 -11.12
N LEU A 242 6.76 -7.57 -10.75
CA LEU A 242 7.10 -7.01 -9.45
C LEU A 242 7.11 -5.48 -9.51
N PHE A 243 6.56 -4.82 -8.48
CA PHE A 243 6.58 -3.37 -8.35
C PHE A 243 7.18 -2.93 -7.02
N ARG A 244 7.79 -1.73 -7.00
CA ARG A 244 8.23 -1.05 -5.76
C ARG A 244 7.09 -0.34 -5.03
N LYS A 245 5.96 -0.10 -5.72
CA LYS A 245 4.84 0.70 -5.21
C LYS A 245 3.54 -0.07 -5.32
N THR A 246 2.81 -0.08 -4.21
CA THR A 246 1.50 -0.73 -4.11
C THR A 246 0.51 -0.19 -5.15
N SER A 247 0.51 1.13 -5.37
CA SER A 247 -0.37 1.75 -6.36
C SER A 247 -0.06 1.30 -7.79
N CYS A 248 1.21 1.13 -8.15
CA CYS A 248 1.59 0.59 -9.46
C CYS A 248 1.08 -0.85 -9.65
N ALA A 249 1.24 -1.72 -8.65
CA ALA A 249 0.75 -3.10 -8.72
C ALA A 249 -0.78 -3.18 -8.83
N VAL A 250 -1.48 -2.38 -8.02
CA VAL A 250 -2.96 -2.30 -8.03
C VAL A 250 -3.46 -1.77 -9.38
N SER A 251 -2.90 -0.66 -9.86
CA SER A 251 -3.27 -0.10 -11.15
C SER A 251 -2.99 -1.06 -12.31
N TYR A 252 -1.83 -1.72 -12.31
CA TYR A 252 -1.48 -2.70 -13.33
C TYR A 252 -2.49 -3.84 -13.41
N ALA A 253 -2.87 -4.43 -12.27
CA ALA A 253 -3.81 -5.55 -12.23
C ALA A 253 -5.20 -5.18 -12.76
N HIS A 254 -5.57 -3.90 -12.71
CA HIS A 254 -6.81 -3.35 -13.26
C HIS A 254 -6.65 -2.76 -14.67
N GLY A 255 -5.47 -2.81 -15.27
CA GLY A 255 -5.25 -2.26 -16.61
C GLY A 255 -5.16 -0.74 -16.69
N LEU A 256 -4.90 -0.06 -15.56
CA LEU A 256 -4.98 1.40 -15.41
C LEU A 256 -3.59 2.03 -15.22
N PRO A 257 -3.42 3.35 -15.48
CA PRO A 257 -2.25 4.09 -15.05
C PRO A 257 -2.14 4.13 -13.51
N ASP A 258 -0.94 4.32 -12.98
CA ASP A 258 -0.71 4.46 -11.54
C ASP A 258 -1.47 5.68 -10.99
N TYR A 259 -2.42 5.45 -10.06
CA TYR A 259 -3.25 6.52 -9.50
C TYR A 259 -2.49 7.49 -8.58
N ASN A 260 -1.23 7.16 -8.24
CA ASN A 260 -0.34 8.04 -7.50
C ASN A 260 0.61 8.84 -8.40
N GLY A 261 0.65 8.60 -9.71
CA GLY A 261 1.49 9.37 -10.65
C GLY A 261 2.99 9.16 -10.50
N HIS A 262 3.48 7.98 -10.13
CA HIS A 262 4.92 7.73 -9.91
C HIS A 262 5.76 7.75 -11.19
N TYR A 263 5.15 7.93 -12.37
CA TYR A 263 5.89 8.03 -13.64
C TYR A 263 6.94 9.14 -13.63
N GLY A 264 6.64 10.27 -12.97
CA GLY A 264 7.60 11.35 -12.79
C GLY A 264 8.83 10.99 -11.94
N ILE A 265 8.79 9.89 -11.20
CA ILE A 265 9.90 9.31 -10.43
C ILE A 265 10.51 8.20 -11.30
N ARG A 266 11.23 8.59 -12.36
CA ARG A 266 11.68 7.67 -13.41
C ARG A 266 12.55 6.53 -12.89
N GLU A 267 13.37 6.79 -11.88
CA GLU A 267 14.21 5.80 -11.21
C GLU A 267 13.42 4.70 -10.51
N LEU A 268 12.12 4.91 -10.24
CA LEU A 268 11.24 3.89 -9.68
C LEU A 268 10.75 2.89 -10.72
N CYS A 269 10.71 3.35 -11.97
CA CYS A 269 9.95 2.75 -13.06
C CYS A 269 10.80 1.82 -13.95
N ASP A 270 12.10 1.72 -13.70
CA ASP A 270 13.05 0.81 -14.37
C ASP A 270 12.66 -0.68 -14.27
N ILE A 271 11.87 -1.08 -13.27
CA ILE A 271 11.36 -2.47 -13.15
C ILE A 271 9.91 -2.63 -13.66
N CYS A 272 9.25 -1.54 -14.05
CA CYS A 272 7.87 -1.60 -14.50
C CYS A 272 7.78 -2.21 -15.92
N PRO A 273 6.78 -3.06 -16.21
CA PRO A 273 6.56 -3.57 -17.56
C PRO A 273 6.31 -2.44 -18.57
N ALA A 274 6.79 -2.61 -19.81
CA ALA A 274 6.61 -1.64 -20.89
C ALA A 274 5.13 -1.25 -21.13
N VAL A 275 4.21 -2.22 -21.02
CA VAL A 275 2.76 -1.95 -21.14
C VAL A 275 2.25 -0.99 -20.06
N GLN A 276 2.76 -1.12 -18.82
CA GLN A 276 2.39 -0.24 -17.73
C GLN A 276 3.02 1.14 -17.89
N LEU A 277 4.30 1.19 -18.29
CA LEU A 277 4.98 2.45 -18.63
C LEU A 277 4.19 3.21 -19.69
N GLY A 278 3.80 2.56 -20.79
CA GLY A 278 3.00 3.20 -21.84
C GLY A 278 1.67 3.75 -21.36
N ARG A 279 0.97 3.05 -20.45
CA ARG A 279 -0.27 3.56 -19.82
C ARG A 279 0.00 4.80 -18.97
N CYS A 280 1.03 4.74 -18.13
CA CYS A 280 1.41 5.84 -17.26
C CYS A 280 1.89 7.07 -18.05
N THR A 281 2.71 6.89 -19.09
CA THR A 281 3.18 7.98 -19.97
C THR A 281 2.01 8.70 -20.63
N ARG A 282 1.02 7.96 -21.16
CA ARG A 282 -0.17 8.58 -21.79
C ARG A 282 -1.05 9.35 -20.81
N ALA A 283 -1.11 8.88 -19.56
CA ALA A 283 -1.88 9.52 -18.50
C ALA A 283 -1.14 10.68 -17.84
N HIS A 284 0.18 10.80 -18.04
CA HIS A 284 1.01 11.80 -17.40
C HIS A 284 0.68 13.21 -17.92
N ARG A 285 0.12 14.03 -17.03
CA ARG A 285 -0.24 15.42 -17.30
C ARG A 285 0.32 16.30 -16.19
N VAL A 286 1.18 17.24 -16.57
CA VAL A 286 1.75 18.21 -15.63
C VAL A 286 0.65 19.21 -15.26
N PRO A 287 0.24 19.33 -13.99
CA PRO A 287 -0.77 20.29 -13.57
C PRO A 287 -0.16 21.71 -13.57
N THR A 288 -0.96 22.72 -13.87
CA THR A 288 -0.52 24.12 -13.73
C THR A 288 -0.66 24.61 -12.29
N ASP A 289 0.06 25.68 -11.94
CA ASP A 289 -0.11 26.39 -10.67
C ASP A 289 -1.55 26.73 -10.37
N THR A 290 -2.27 27.26 -11.37
CA THR A 290 -3.69 27.62 -11.25
C THR A 290 -4.53 26.39 -10.92
N GLN A 291 -4.30 25.25 -11.58
CA GLN A 291 -5.03 24.01 -11.31
C GLN A 291 -4.78 23.51 -9.89
N LEU A 292 -3.51 23.52 -9.43
CA LEU A 292 -3.13 23.12 -8.07
C LEU A 292 -3.81 24.01 -7.02
N ARG A 293 -3.77 25.33 -7.19
CA ARG A 293 -4.42 26.30 -6.29
C ARG A 293 -5.94 26.13 -6.28
N GLN A 294 -6.58 25.98 -7.43
CA GLN A 294 -8.02 25.74 -7.53
C GLN A 294 -8.44 24.43 -6.86
N ALA A 295 -7.65 23.36 -6.99
CA ALA A 295 -7.92 22.10 -6.31
C ALA A 295 -7.81 22.24 -4.79
N ALA A 296 -6.79 22.95 -4.33
CA ALA A 296 -6.52 23.21 -2.91
C ALA A 296 -7.53 24.18 -2.28
N ALA A 297 -8.11 25.11 -3.03
CA ALA A 297 -9.08 26.10 -2.51
C ALA A 297 -10.31 25.47 -1.84
N SER A 298 -10.62 24.20 -2.15
CA SER A 298 -11.68 23.44 -1.48
C SER A 298 -11.30 22.90 -0.10
N LEU A 299 -10.07 23.12 0.36
CA LEU A 299 -9.48 22.57 1.57
C LEU A 299 -8.97 23.71 2.47
N PRO A 300 -9.68 24.06 3.57
CA PRO A 300 -9.27 25.15 4.46
C PRO A 300 -7.84 24.98 5.01
N GLU A 301 -7.45 23.76 5.33
CA GLU A 301 -6.10 23.41 5.79
C GLU A 301 -5.02 23.59 4.73
N ALA A 302 -5.38 23.70 3.45
CA ALA A 302 -4.44 23.96 2.36
C ALA A 302 -4.37 25.45 1.99
N ASN A 303 -4.97 26.35 2.79
CA ASN A 303 -4.90 27.80 2.55
C ASN A 303 -3.46 28.34 2.56
N GLY A 304 -2.57 27.69 3.32
CA GLY A 304 -1.15 28.01 3.36
C GLY A 304 -0.34 27.47 2.17
N LEU A 305 -0.97 26.77 1.22
CA LEU A 305 -0.27 26.12 0.11
C LEU A 305 0.53 27.12 -0.72
N ARG A 306 1.84 26.91 -0.76
CA ARG A 306 2.78 27.56 -1.66
C ARG A 306 3.24 26.55 -2.70
N ILE A 307 3.19 26.95 -3.96
CA ILE A 307 3.76 26.18 -5.06
C ILE A 307 5.16 26.76 -5.27
N LEU A 308 6.17 25.94 -5.06
CA LEU A 308 7.57 26.36 -5.17
C LEU A 308 8.09 26.13 -6.58
N ASP A 309 7.72 25.00 -7.18
CA ASP A 309 8.14 24.63 -8.53
C ASP A 309 7.18 23.59 -9.13
N VAL A 310 7.06 23.57 -10.46
CA VAL A 310 6.35 22.55 -11.21
C VAL A 310 7.20 22.13 -12.41
N THR A 311 7.72 20.92 -12.33
CA THR A 311 8.55 20.31 -13.40
C THR A 311 7.74 19.31 -14.22
N ASP A 312 8.35 18.72 -15.24
CA ASP A 312 7.77 17.56 -15.93
C ASP A 312 7.62 16.32 -15.01
N ARG A 313 8.27 16.31 -13.85
CA ARG A 313 8.35 15.16 -12.95
C ARG A 313 7.41 15.27 -11.74
N ALA A 314 7.37 16.43 -11.12
CA ALA A 314 6.65 16.65 -9.87
C ALA A 314 6.36 18.14 -9.64
N ALA A 315 5.36 18.40 -8.83
CA ALA A 315 5.13 19.72 -8.23
C ALA A 315 5.72 19.71 -6.82
N ILE A 316 6.55 20.70 -6.52
CA ILE A 316 7.11 20.94 -5.20
C ILE A 316 6.25 21.99 -4.52
N VAL A 317 5.73 21.63 -3.35
CA VAL A 317 4.82 22.46 -2.57
C VAL A 317 5.32 22.61 -1.14
N ASP A 318 4.82 23.64 -0.47
CA ASP A 318 5.06 23.91 0.94
C ASP A 318 3.81 24.52 1.60
N GLY A 319 3.82 24.66 2.93
CA GLY A 319 2.74 25.26 3.70
C GLY A 319 1.51 24.36 3.85
N LEU A 320 1.68 23.05 3.64
CA LEU A 320 0.69 22.04 3.99
C LEU A 320 0.90 21.58 5.44
N PRO A 321 -0.14 21.52 6.27
CA PRO A 321 0.00 21.17 7.69
C PRO A 321 0.22 19.68 7.93
N ASP A 322 -0.24 18.83 6.99
CA ASP A 322 -0.06 17.38 7.05
C ASP A 322 -0.08 16.74 5.65
N GLU A 323 0.03 15.40 5.57
CA GLU A 323 0.11 14.69 4.30
C GLU A 323 -1.24 14.56 3.54
N GLN A 324 -2.40 14.78 4.17
CA GLN A 324 -3.71 14.54 3.55
C GLN A 324 -4.01 15.48 2.38
N PRO A 325 -3.82 16.82 2.49
CA PRO A 325 -3.98 17.71 1.33
C PRO A 325 -3.05 17.33 0.19
N ARG A 326 -1.81 16.93 0.50
CA ARG A 326 -0.82 16.49 -0.48
C ARG A 326 -1.30 15.23 -1.22
N TYR A 327 -1.77 14.21 -0.49
CA TYR A 327 -2.34 13.00 -1.10
C TYR A 327 -3.60 13.30 -1.91
N TYR A 328 -4.46 14.21 -1.45
CA TYR A 328 -5.64 14.62 -2.20
C TYR A 328 -5.26 15.23 -3.56
N LEU A 329 -4.30 16.16 -3.59
CA LEU A 329 -3.80 16.76 -4.82
C LEU A 329 -3.16 15.68 -5.73
N GLN A 330 -2.32 14.82 -5.15
CA GLN A 330 -1.66 13.73 -5.88
C GLN A 330 -2.66 12.79 -6.56
N HIS A 331 -3.68 12.32 -5.85
CA HIS A 331 -4.71 11.43 -6.41
C HIS A 331 -5.59 12.15 -7.44
N ARG A 332 -5.89 13.43 -7.22
CA ARG A 332 -6.73 14.23 -8.13
C ARG A 332 -6.06 14.39 -9.50
N PHE A 333 -4.75 14.64 -9.52
CA PHE A 333 -4.02 14.88 -10.75
C PHE A 333 -3.34 13.62 -11.31
N GLY A 334 -3.24 12.54 -10.53
CA GLY A 334 -2.43 11.38 -10.91
C GLY A 334 -0.98 11.77 -11.17
N PHE A 335 -0.44 12.70 -10.37
CA PHE A 335 0.85 13.34 -10.57
C PHE A 335 1.58 13.52 -9.23
N GLN A 336 2.91 13.44 -9.22
CA GLN A 336 3.67 13.59 -7.97
C GLN A 336 3.53 14.99 -7.38
N ILE A 337 3.13 15.04 -6.11
CA ILE A 337 3.14 16.24 -5.28
C ILE A 337 4.09 16.00 -4.12
N HIS A 338 5.21 16.72 -4.11
CA HIS A 338 6.27 16.62 -3.10
C HIS A 338 6.19 17.80 -2.15
N ASP A 339 6.20 17.50 -0.86
CA ASP A 339 6.28 18.51 0.19
C ASP A 339 7.75 18.82 0.49
N ALA A 340 8.12 20.11 0.47
CA ALA A 340 9.48 20.57 0.67
C ALA A 340 10.04 20.23 2.06
N GLY A 341 9.19 20.17 3.09
CA GLY A 341 9.56 19.71 4.43
C GLY A 341 9.77 18.20 4.51
N HIS A 342 9.35 17.45 3.49
CA HIS A 342 9.47 16.00 3.41
C HIS A 342 10.02 15.54 2.05
N PRO A 343 11.24 15.95 1.67
CA PRO A 343 11.75 15.77 0.30
C PRO A 343 11.82 14.30 -0.08
N HIS A 344 11.61 14.03 -1.37
CA HIS A 344 11.89 12.73 -1.96
C HIS A 344 13.37 12.65 -2.32
N LEU A 345 14.05 11.64 -1.80
CA LEU A 345 15.47 11.43 -2.07
C LEU A 345 15.65 10.54 -3.29
N HIS A 346 16.64 10.87 -4.12
CA HIS A 346 16.97 10.14 -5.34
C HIS A 346 17.17 8.64 -5.05
N ARG A 347 16.61 7.77 -5.89
CA ARG A 347 16.65 6.29 -5.77
C ARG A 347 16.07 5.67 -4.50
N ARG A 348 15.71 6.46 -3.50
CA ARG A 348 15.13 5.94 -2.24
C ARG A 348 13.63 5.75 -2.34
N HIS A 349 12.98 6.24 -3.40
CA HIS A 349 11.56 5.99 -3.67
C HIS A 349 10.64 6.31 -2.48
N GLY A 350 10.91 7.35 -1.70
CA GLY A 350 10.14 7.68 -0.50
C GLY A 350 10.30 6.67 0.66
N ARG A 351 11.42 5.94 0.71
CA ARG A 351 11.86 5.10 1.84
C ARG A 351 12.75 5.91 2.80
N ALA A 352 13.04 5.32 3.95
CA ALA A 352 13.96 5.90 4.94
C ALA A 352 15.40 5.95 4.43
N ARG A 353 16.25 6.77 5.10
CA ARG A 353 17.69 6.83 4.83
C ARG A 353 18.44 5.58 5.30
N ILE A 354 17.95 4.91 6.35
CA ILE A 354 18.57 3.73 6.94
C ILE A 354 18.71 2.62 5.89
N GLY A 355 19.91 2.06 5.75
CA GLY A 355 20.23 1.00 4.80
C GLY A 355 20.55 1.47 3.37
N TRP A 356 20.76 2.78 3.16
CA TRP A 356 21.22 3.36 1.90
C TRP A 356 22.56 4.05 2.13
N MET A 357 23.58 3.71 1.34
CA MET A 357 24.82 4.48 1.32
C MET A 357 24.54 5.77 0.56
N SER A 358 24.83 6.93 1.16
CA SER A 358 24.76 8.19 0.43
C SER A 358 25.88 8.21 -0.60
N GLU A 359 25.57 8.33 -1.89
CA GLU A 359 26.41 9.21 -2.69
C GLU A 359 26.19 10.64 -2.15
N PRO A 360 27.23 11.50 -2.10
CA PRO A 360 27.02 12.90 -1.75
C PRO A 360 25.94 13.47 -2.66
N ASP A 361 24.94 14.14 -2.07
CA ASP A 361 23.84 14.73 -2.81
C ASP A 361 24.41 15.73 -3.85
N GLU A 362 24.40 15.40 -5.14
CA GLU A 362 24.69 16.34 -6.23
C GLU A 362 23.71 17.54 -6.28
N GLN A 363 22.71 17.55 -5.40
CA GLN A 363 21.78 18.67 -5.20
C GLN A 363 22.27 19.72 -4.20
N GLU A 364 23.35 19.47 -3.44
CA GLU A 364 23.97 20.49 -2.57
C GLU A 364 24.97 21.39 -3.33
N THR A 365 25.26 21.11 -4.61
CA THR A 365 26.23 21.86 -5.44
C THR A 365 25.61 22.90 -6.38
N ARG A 366 24.32 23.21 -6.24
CA ARG A 366 23.67 24.33 -6.95
C ARG A 366 22.85 25.18 -5.97
N ALA A 367 23.58 25.86 -5.09
CA ALA A 367 23.12 27.09 -4.45
C ALA A 367 23.42 28.29 -5.36
#